data_AF-A0A6G1F0F3-F1
#
_entry.id   AF-A0A6G1F0F3-F1
#
_cell.length_a   1.000
_cell.length_b   1.000
_cell.length_c   1.000
_cell.angle_alpha   90.00
_cell.angle_beta   90.00
_cell.angle_gamma   90.00
#
_symmetry.space_group_name_H-M   'P 1'
#
loop_
_entity.id
_entity.type
_entity.pdbx_description
1 polymer ?
#
loop_
_entity_poly.entity_id
_entity_poly.type
_entity_poly.pdbx_seq_one_letter_code
_entity_poly.pdbx_strand_id
1 'polypeptide(L)'
;MEAIVAEPIGGQQQKSSTELVTEVLPKSNTFLRNMGLQSTTKTSERSAVNAQVQDLQAQLETEKQESAGLREEVGDLKEQIVNWKKAQHNTEQLIRQMINFNQSQVAP
;
A
#
# COMPACT_ATOMS: atom_id res chain seq x y z
N MET A 1 51.77 52.02 10.85
CA MET A 1 50.46 52.23 10.21
C MET A 1 49.45 51.55 11.12
N GLU A 2 48.73 52.33 11.91
CA GLU A 2 47.71 51.75 12.81
C GLU A 2 46.50 51.34 11.97
N ALA A 3 46.17 50.05 12.00
CA ALA A 3 45.03 49.49 11.31
C ALA A 3 43.78 49.77 12.13
N ILE A 4 42.91 50.64 11.62
CA ILE A 4 41.61 50.92 12.22
C ILE A 4 40.73 49.70 11.94
N VAL A 5 40.72 48.74 12.87
CA VAL A 5 39.73 47.66 12.89
C VAL A 5 38.43 48.28 13.38
N ALA A 6 37.52 48.54 12.46
CA ALA A 6 36.15 48.91 12.81
C ALA A 6 35.47 47.69 13.44
N GLU A 7 35.27 47.73 14.75
CA GLU A 7 34.36 46.79 15.42
C GLU A 7 32.95 47.00 14.87
N PRO A 8 32.24 45.93 14.48
CA PRO A 8 30.85 46.03 14.07
C PRO A 8 29.99 46.38 15.28
N ILE A 9 29.46 47.60 15.27
CA ILE A 9 28.56 48.13 16.29
C ILE A 9 27.24 47.34 16.24
N GLY A 10 26.95 46.62 17.31
CA GLY A 10 25.59 46.40 17.81
C GLY A 10 24.69 45.46 17.00
N GLY A 11 24.58 44.21 17.48
CA GLY A 11 23.30 43.57 17.84
C GLY A 11 22.18 43.38 16.80
N GLN A 12 22.32 43.79 15.54
CA GLN A 12 21.35 43.47 14.50
C GLN A 12 21.64 42.07 13.97
N GLN A 13 20.85 41.10 14.43
CA GLN A 13 20.73 39.79 13.79
C GLN A 13 20.56 40.04 12.29
N GLN A 14 21.54 39.61 11.51
CA GLN A 14 21.60 39.84 10.07
C GLN A 14 20.32 39.25 9.46
N LYS A 15 19.38 40.12 9.07
CA LYS A 15 18.14 39.70 8.42
C LYS A 15 18.52 38.90 7.17
N SER A 16 17.90 37.75 6.99
CA SER A 16 18.14 36.94 5.80
C SER A 16 17.69 37.70 4.55
N SER A 17 18.32 37.47 3.39
CA SER A 17 17.90 38.10 2.13
C SER A 17 16.41 37.86 1.82
N THR A 18 15.87 36.70 2.20
CA THR A 18 14.43 36.39 2.05
C THR A 18 13.55 37.21 2.99
N GLU A 19 14.06 37.54 4.16
CA GLU A 19 13.37 38.33 5.19
C GLU A 19 13.31 39.81 4.77
N LEU A 20 14.42 40.33 4.22
CA LEU A 20 14.45 41.65 3.61
C LEU A 20 13.45 41.77 2.47
N VAL A 21 13.41 40.78 1.56
CA VAL A 21 12.44 40.78 0.44
C VAL A 21 11.01 40.69 0.95
N THR A 22 10.76 39.99 2.07
CA THR A 22 9.42 39.92 2.69
C THR A 22 8.97 41.29 3.22
N GLU A 23 9.90 42.12 3.70
CA GLU A 23 9.61 43.45 4.26
C GLU A 23 9.23 44.48 3.18
N VAL A 24 9.77 44.34 1.96
CA VAL A 24 9.50 45.27 0.84
C VAL A 24 8.29 44.85 -0.01
N LEU A 25 7.92 43.56 0.01
CA LEU A 25 6.80 43.07 -0.76
C LEU A 25 5.46 43.35 -0.04
N PRO A 26 4.38 43.67 -0.78
CA PRO A 26 3.05 43.71 -0.21
C PRO A 26 2.70 42.38 0.46
N LYS A 27 1.99 42.40 1.59
CA LYS A 27 1.60 41.18 2.35
C LYS A 27 0.79 40.16 1.53
N SER A 28 0.16 40.60 0.44
CA SER A 28 -0.60 39.76 -0.50
C SER A 28 0.27 39.15 -1.62
N ASN A 29 1.57 39.46 -1.67
CA ASN A 29 2.45 39.05 -2.76
C ASN A 29 2.84 37.57 -2.64
N THR A 30 2.77 36.84 -3.76
CA THR A 30 3.04 35.40 -3.83
C THR A 30 4.43 35.07 -4.39
N PHE A 31 5.27 36.06 -4.71
CA PHE A 31 6.58 35.88 -5.35
C PHE A 31 7.50 34.92 -4.58
N LEU A 32 7.71 35.17 -3.28
CA LEU A 32 8.57 34.30 -2.46
C LEU A 32 7.98 32.90 -2.30
N ARG A 33 6.66 32.76 -2.28
CA ARG A 33 5.97 31.46 -2.29
C ARG A 33 6.20 30.72 -3.62
N ASN A 34 6.10 31.42 -4.74
CA ASN A 34 6.28 30.85 -6.08
C ASN A 34 7.74 30.46 -6.34
N MET A 35 8.68 31.20 -5.77
CA MET A 35 10.12 30.89 -5.80
C MET A 35 10.53 29.83 -4.78
N GLY A 36 9.60 29.31 -3.96
CA GLY A 36 9.90 28.32 -2.92
C GLY A 36 10.69 28.86 -1.71
N LEU A 37 10.82 30.18 -1.60
CA LEU A 37 11.58 30.89 -0.57
C LEU A 37 10.75 31.26 0.66
N GLN A 38 9.43 31.20 0.56
CA GLN A 38 8.51 31.26 1.71
C GLN A 38 7.71 29.95 1.79
N SER A 39 7.86 29.25 2.91
CA SER A 39 7.07 28.07 3.22
C SER A 39 5.66 28.50 3.60
N THR A 40 4.75 28.53 2.62
CA THR A 40 3.32 28.42 2.95
C THR A 40 3.11 26.99 3.35
N THR A 41 2.69 26.74 4.59
CA THR A 41 1.94 25.61 5.22
C THR A 41 1.60 24.29 4.46
N LYS A 42 1.85 24.17 3.16
CA LYS A 42 1.78 22.99 2.27
C LYS A 42 2.63 21.79 2.69
N THR A 43 3.54 21.92 3.65
CA THR A 43 4.20 20.77 4.27
C THR A 43 3.18 19.83 4.91
N SER A 44 2.06 20.36 5.42
CA SER A 44 0.97 19.56 6.00
C SER A 44 0.18 18.78 4.94
N GLU A 45 -0.15 19.39 3.79
CA GLU A 45 -0.89 18.71 2.71
C GLU A 45 -0.06 17.60 2.06
N ARG A 46 1.23 17.85 1.79
CA ARG A 46 2.14 16.83 1.24
C ARG A 46 2.37 15.68 2.22
N SER A 47 2.45 15.99 3.51
CA SER A 47 2.50 15.00 4.60
C SER A 47 1.24 14.14 4.63
N ALA A 48 0.06 14.76 4.56
CA ALA A 48 -1.23 14.07 4.57
C ALA A 48 -1.40 13.16 3.34
N VAL A 49 -1.00 13.64 2.15
CA VAL A 49 -1.01 12.81 0.92
C VAL A 49 -0.05 11.63 1.05
N ASN A 50 1.15 11.82 1.60
CA ASN A 50 2.08 10.72 1.84
C ASN A 50 1.53 9.68 2.83
N ALA A 51 0.87 10.12 3.90
CA ALA A 51 0.22 9.23 4.86
C ALA A 51 -0.89 8.40 4.18
N GLN A 52 -1.73 9.03 3.35
CA GLN A 52 -2.76 8.34 2.58
C GLN A 52 -2.17 7.32 1.60
N VAL A 53 -1.07 7.65 0.93
CA VAL A 53 -0.39 6.71 0.03
C VAL A 53 0.16 5.51 0.80
N GLN A 54 0.73 5.74 1.98
CA GLN A 54 1.24 4.66 2.83
C GLN A 54 0.11 3.75 3.33
N ASP A 55 -1.01 4.31 3.77
CA ASP A 55 -2.19 3.55 4.19
C ASP A 55 -2.78 2.73 3.05
N LEU A 56 -2.92 3.32 1.86
CA LEU A 56 -3.39 2.61 0.66
C LEU A 56 -2.44 1.47 0.26
N GLN A 57 -1.13 1.67 0.42
CA GLN A 57 -0.15 0.64 0.12
C GLN A 57 -0.22 -0.51 1.12
N ALA A 58 -0.46 -0.22 2.40
CA ALA A 58 -0.69 -1.24 3.42
C ALA A 58 -1.99 -2.02 3.17
N GLN A 59 -3.08 -1.33 2.78
CA GLN A 59 -4.35 -1.99 2.41
C GLN A 59 -4.18 -2.90 1.20
N LEU A 60 -3.48 -2.45 0.17
CA LEU A 60 -3.22 -3.24 -1.03
C LEU A 60 -2.41 -4.50 -0.71
N GLU A 61 -1.40 -4.40 0.16
CA GLU A 61 -0.61 -5.56 0.56
C GLU A 61 -1.43 -6.55 1.38
N THR A 62 -2.29 -6.05 2.27
CA THR A 62 -3.23 -6.87 3.04
C THR A 62 -4.20 -7.61 2.12
N GLU A 63 -4.81 -6.91 1.16
CA GLU A 63 -5.75 -7.49 0.19
C GLU A 63 -5.07 -8.52 -0.73
N LYS A 64 -3.81 -8.28 -1.14
CA LYS A 64 -3.04 -9.27 -1.88
C LYS A 64 -2.81 -10.54 -1.08
N GLN A 65 -2.45 -10.41 0.19
CA GLN A 65 -2.23 -11.56 1.06
C GLN A 65 -3.53 -12.33 1.29
N GLU A 66 -4.64 -11.64 1.51
CA GLU A 66 -5.96 -12.25 1.64
C GLU A 66 -6.37 -12.97 0.34
N SER A 67 -6.20 -12.32 -0.82
CA SER A 67 -6.50 -12.93 -2.11
C SER A 67 -5.66 -14.17 -2.37
N ALA A 68 -4.38 -14.17 -1.97
CA ALA A 68 -3.53 -15.34 -2.06
C ALA A 68 -4.05 -16.49 -1.18
N GLY A 69 -4.43 -16.21 0.07
CA GLY A 69 -5.02 -17.20 0.97
C GLY A 69 -6.33 -17.79 0.43
N LEU A 70 -7.23 -16.94 -0.09
CA LEU A 70 -8.48 -17.41 -0.70
C LEU A 70 -8.24 -18.28 -1.94
N ARG A 71 -7.21 -17.98 -2.74
CA ARG A 71 -6.84 -18.79 -3.92
C ARG A 71 -6.34 -20.17 -3.52
N GLU A 72 -5.58 -20.26 -2.43
CA GLU A 72 -5.13 -21.52 -1.86
C GLU A 72 -6.31 -22.36 -1.36
N GLU A 73 -7.19 -21.77 -0.55
CA GLU A 73 -8.39 -22.45 -0.03
C GLU A 73 -9.29 -22.98 -1.15
N VAL A 74 -9.50 -22.19 -2.21
CA VAL A 74 -10.24 -22.64 -3.41
C VAL A 74 -9.54 -23.81 -4.10
N GLY A 75 -8.20 -23.80 -4.14
CA GLY A 75 -7.40 -24.90 -4.66
C GLY A 75 -7.63 -26.19 -3.88
N ASP A 76 -7.52 -26.12 -2.56
CA ASP A 76 -7.71 -27.26 -1.65
C ASP A 76 -9.13 -27.82 -1.73
N LEU A 77 -10.15 -26.95 -1.74
CA LEU A 77 -11.54 -27.36 -1.88
C LEU A 77 -11.78 -28.06 -3.22
N LYS A 78 -11.17 -27.57 -4.31
CA LYS A 78 -11.28 -28.20 -5.62
C LYS A 78 -10.65 -29.58 -5.64
N GLU A 79 -9.50 -29.76 -5.00
CA GLU A 79 -8.87 -31.08 -4.86
C GLU A 79 -9.73 -32.04 -4.03
N GLN A 80 -10.30 -31.58 -2.93
CA GLN A 80 -11.22 -32.37 -2.11
C GLN A 80 -12.44 -32.83 -2.92
N ILE A 81 -13.03 -31.95 -3.75
CA ILE A 81 -14.16 -32.30 -4.63
C ILE A 81 -13.76 -33.39 -5.64
N VAL A 82 -12.57 -33.27 -6.24
CA VAL A 82 -12.06 -34.28 -7.20
C VAL A 82 -11.88 -35.62 -6.51
N ASN A 83 -11.26 -35.63 -5.33
CA ASN A 83 -11.06 -36.86 -4.55
C ASN A 83 -12.38 -37.50 -4.13
N TRP A 84 -13.34 -36.69 -3.68
CA TRP A 84 -14.67 -37.18 -3.30
C TRP A 84 -15.43 -37.77 -4.48
N LYS A 85 -15.40 -37.11 -5.65
CA LYS A 85 -15.99 -37.66 -6.89
C LYS A 85 -15.34 -38.98 -7.30
N LYS A 86 -14.02 -39.10 -7.18
CA LYS A 86 -13.30 -40.35 -7.47
C LYS A 86 -13.71 -41.46 -6.51
N ALA A 87 -13.82 -41.15 -5.22
CA ALA A 87 -14.29 -42.10 -4.22
C ALA A 87 -15.72 -42.56 -4.52
N GLN A 88 -16.63 -41.64 -4.82
CA GLN A 88 -18.01 -41.94 -5.23
C GLN A 88 -18.05 -42.83 -6.47
N HIS A 89 -17.26 -42.52 -7.49
CA HIS A 89 -17.22 -43.33 -8.71
C HIS A 89 -16.74 -44.76 -8.40
N ASN A 90 -15.71 -44.91 -7.57
CA ASN A 90 -15.21 -46.22 -7.17
C ASN A 90 -16.26 -47.04 -6.41
N THR A 91 -17.01 -46.42 -5.49
CA THR A 91 -18.11 -47.11 -4.79
C THR A 91 -19.23 -47.50 -5.74
N GLU A 92 -19.61 -46.63 -6.69
CA GLU A 92 -20.60 -46.97 -7.72
C GLU A 92 -20.15 -48.16 -8.59
N GLN A 93 -18.88 -48.20 -8.99
CA GLN A 93 -18.30 -49.31 -9.74
C GLN A 93 -18.33 -50.61 -8.93
N LEU A 94 -17.96 -50.56 -7.66
CA LEU A 94 -17.99 -51.72 -6.78
C LEU A 94 -19.43 -52.27 -6.62
N ILE A 95 -20.41 -51.39 -6.42
CA ILE A 95 -21.82 -51.79 -6.32
C ILE A 95 -22.26 -52.49 -7.62
N ARG A 96 -21.90 -51.95 -8.79
CA ARG A 96 -22.22 -52.59 -10.09
C ARG A 96 -21.59 -53.97 -10.22
N GLN A 97 -20.31 -54.13 -9.82
CA GLN A 97 -19.64 -55.42 -9.82
C GLN A 97 -20.34 -56.43 -8.91
N MET A 98 -20.74 -56.01 -7.70
CA MET A 98 -21.47 -56.88 -6.77
C MET A 98 -22.84 -57.29 -7.32
N ILE A 99 -23.57 -56.38 -7.95
CA ILE A 99 -24.87 -56.69 -8.58
C ILE A 99 -24.67 -57.72 -9.70
N ASN A 100 -23.71 -57.49 -10.60
CA ASN A 100 -23.42 -58.41 -11.70
C ASN A 100 -22.97 -59.78 -11.18
N PHE A 101 -22.12 -59.82 -10.17
CA PHE A 101 -21.66 -61.07 -9.54
C PHE A 101 -22.83 -61.86 -8.95
N ASN A 102 -23.75 -61.21 -8.24
CA ASN A 102 -24.95 -61.87 -7.71
C ASN A 102 -25.85 -62.40 -8.84
N GLN A 103 -26.02 -61.65 -9.93
CA GLN A 103 -26.82 -62.11 -11.07
C GLN A 103 -26.22 -63.35 -11.74
N SER A 104 -24.89 -63.41 -11.90
CA SER A 104 -24.19 -64.58 -12.43
C SER A 104 -24.29 -65.83 -11.54
N GLN A 105 -24.52 -65.66 -10.23
CA GLN A 105 -24.72 -66.79 -9.31
C GLN A 105 -26.16 -67.30 -9.24
N VAL A 106 -27.14 -66.50 -9.69
CA VAL A 106 -28.57 -66.86 -9.67
C VAL A 106 -29.03 -67.42 -11.03
N ALA A 107 -28.27 -67.22 -12.11
CA ALA A 107 -28.54 -67.83 -13.40
C ALA A 107 -28.09 -69.32 -13.41
N PRO A 108 -28.98 -70.28 -13.70
CA PRO A 108 -28.68 -71.72 -13.75
C PRO A 108 -27.89 -72.14 -14.99
#